data_AF-A0A6B3H1G1-F1
#
_entry.id   AF-A0A6B3H1G1-F1
#
_cell.length_a   1.000
_cell.length_b   1.000
_cell.length_c   1.000
_cell.angle_alpha   90.00
_cell.angle_beta   90.00
_cell.angle_gamma   90.00
#
_symmetry.space_group_name_H-M   'P 1'
#
loop_
_entity.id
_entity.type
_entity.pdbx_description
1 polymer ?
#
loop_
_entity_poly.entity_id
_entity_poly.type
_entity_poly.pdbx_seq_one_letter_code
_entity_poly.pdbx_strand_id
1 'polypeptide(L)'
;VTAAGELLLVTIDGRDPALSVGATLPEAAEVMKWLGAEDAVGMGSGGDTTLVAKDTLYNRPVDDWGGPLRERPMSNAVVIVEKP
;
A
#
# COMPACT_ATOMS: atom_id res chain seq x y z
N VAL A 1 2.87 -12.49 4.97
CA VAL A 1 2.61 -13.29 6.19
C VAL A 1 3.92 -13.44 6.92
N THR A 2 3.96 -13.17 8.22
CA THR A 2 5.17 -13.36 9.04
C THR A 2 5.29 -14.82 9.50
N ALA A 3 6.45 -15.21 10.01
CA ALA A 3 6.66 -16.54 10.62
C ALA A 3 5.67 -16.84 11.76
N ALA A 4 5.18 -15.81 12.45
CA ALA A 4 4.19 -15.92 13.52
C ALA A 4 2.74 -16.01 13.00
N GLY A 5 2.53 -15.96 11.67
CA GLY A 5 1.21 -15.99 11.04
C GLY A 5 0.51 -14.64 10.97
N GLU A 6 1.22 -13.53 11.18
CA GLU A 6 0.63 -12.19 11.11
C GLU A 6 0.44 -11.75 9.65
N LEU A 7 -0.66 -11.04 9.39
CA LEU A 7 -0.93 -10.44 8.10
C LEU A 7 -0.34 -9.02 8.06
N LEU A 8 0.50 -8.77 7.06
CA LEU A 8 1.04 -7.46 6.76
C LEU A 8 0.32 -6.91 5.52
N LEU A 9 -0.48 -5.86 5.70
CA LEU A 9 -1.01 -5.05 4.60
C LEU A 9 -0.21 -3.76 4.54
N VAL A 10 0.54 -3.59 3.46
CA VAL A 10 1.51 -2.49 3.32
C VAL A 10 1.18 -1.70 2.08
N THR A 11 1.15 -0.38 2.23
CA THR A 11 1.06 0.57 1.12
C THR A 11 2.33 1.42 1.09
N ILE A 12 2.81 1.74 -0.10
CA ILE A 12 3.95 2.63 -0.32
C ILE A 12 3.47 3.73 -1.25
N ASP A 13 3.37 4.96 -0.74
CA ASP A 13 3.06 6.13 -1.57
C ASP A 13 4.15 6.34 -2.62
N GLY A 14 3.81 6.98 -3.72
CA GLY A 14 4.75 7.25 -4.78
C GLY A 14 4.41 8.49 -5.60
N ARG A 15 5.32 8.83 -6.52
CA ARG A 15 5.16 9.93 -7.48
C ARG A 15 5.09 11.34 -6.87
N ASP A 16 5.47 11.49 -5.60
CA ASP A 16 5.60 12.79 -4.94
C ASP A 16 7.04 12.96 -4.41
N PRO A 17 7.93 13.64 -5.15
CA PRO A 17 9.32 13.80 -4.74
C PRO A 17 9.53 14.47 -3.38
N ALA A 18 8.55 15.21 -2.87
CA ALA A 18 8.62 15.86 -1.56
C ALA A 18 8.20 14.95 -0.40
N LEU A 19 7.46 13.85 -0.69
CA LEU A 19 6.91 12.95 0.32
C LEU A 19 7.36 11.50 0.14
N SER A 20 7.12 10.92 -1.04
CA SER A 20 7.59 9.59 -1.41
C SER A 20 7.69 9.44 -2.93
N VAL A 21 8.86 9.02 -3.40
CA VAL A 21 9.10 8.68 -4.81
C VAL A 21 8.52 7.33 -5.21
N GLY A 22 8.15 6.49 -4.24
CA GLY A 22 7.68 5.13 -4.44
C GLY A 22 8.80 4.09 -4.31
N ALA A 23 8.47 2.86 -4.65
CA ALA A 23 9.40 1.74 -4.67
C ALA A 23 9.22 0.94 -5.96
N THR A 24 10.32 0.44 -6.50
CA THR A 24 10.29 -0.63 -7.48
C THR A 24 9.82 -1.94 -6.82
N LEU A 25 9.40 -2.92 -7.61
CA LEU A 25 8.97 -4.21 -7.07
C LEU A 25 10.07 -4.92 -6.25
N PRO A 26 11.35 -4.94 -6.65
CA PRO A 26 12.43 -5.46 -5.81
C PRO A 26 12.59 -4.70 -4.49
N GLU A 27 12.53 -3.37 -4.49
CA GLU A 27 12.62 -2.57 -3.26
C GLU A 27 11.43 -2.83 -2.34
N ALA A 28 10.22 -2.95 -2.89
CA ALA A 28 9.03 -3.32 -2.12
C ALA A 28 9.18 -4.72 -1.51
N ALA A 29 9.78 -5.67 -2.23
CA ALA A 29 10.06 -7.00 -1.69
C ALA A 29 11.07 -6.95 -0.53
N GLU A 30 12.12 -6.12 -0.63
CA GLU A 30 13.06 -5.90 0.46
C GLU A 30 12.41 -5.22 1.68
N VAL A 31 11.48 -4.28 1.47
CA VAL A 31 10.66 -3.70 2.56
C VAL A 31 9.84 -4.79 3.25
N MET A 32 9.18 -5.67 2.51
CA MET A 32 8.38 -6.76 3.10
C MET A 32 9.25 -7.74 3.90
N LYS A 33 10.43 -8.11 3.38
CA LYS A 33 11.40 -8.93 4.12
C LYS A 33 11.87 -8.25 5.40
N TRP A 34 12.19 -6.95 5.32
CA TRP A 34 12.62 -6.16 6.47
C TRP A 34 11.52 -6.07 7.55
N LEU A 35 10.25 -5.97 7.15
CA LEU A 35 9.09 -6.03 8.04
C LEU A 35 8.80 -7.43 8.61
N GLY A 36 9.56 -8.47 8.21
CA GLY A 36 9.44 -9.82 8.73
C GLY A 36 8.49 -10.73 7.95
N ALA A 37 8.09 -10.37 6.73
CA ALA A 37 7.33 -11.28 5.88
C ALA A 37 8.21 -12.46 5.42
N GLU A 38 7.73 -13.68 5.60
CA GLU A 38 8.28 -14.88 4.94
C GLU A 38 7.71 -15.03 3.54
N ASP A 39 6.39 -14.86 3.42
CA ASP A 39 5.66 -14.85 2.16
C ASP A 39 5.04 -13.48 1.90
N ALA A 40 5.22 -12.95 0.68
CA ALA A 40 4.59 -11.71 0.24
C ALA A 40 4.21 -11.80 -1.24
N VAL A 41 3.13 -11.13 -1.62
CA VAL A 41 2.68 -11.00 -3.01
C VAL A 41 2.35 -9.53 -3.28
N GLY A 42 2.72 -9.05 -4.48
CA GLY A 42 2.33 -7.72 -4.93
C GLY A 42 0.82 -7.65 -5.20
N MET A 43 0.23 -6.48 -4.93
CA MET A 43 -1.16 -6.16 -5.26
C MET A 43 -1.21 -5.08 -6.35
N GLY A 44 -2.30 -4.31 -6.42
CA GLY A 44 -2.38 -3.09 -7.23
C GLY A 44 -1.20 -2.13 -6.97
N SER A 45 -0.95 -1.23 -7.92
CA SER A 45 0.17 -0.29 -7.84
C SER A 45 -0.15 1.05 -8.51
N GLY A 46 0.50 2.11 -8.01
CA GLY A 46 0.31 3.46 -8.51
C GLY A 46 -0.92 4.13 -7.89
N GLY A 47 -1.66 4.91 -8.68
CA GLY A 47 -2.79 5.71 -8.16
C GLY A 47 -3.96 4.91 -7.59
N ASP A 48 -3.98 3.59 -7.72
CA ASP A 48 -4.95 2.72 -7.04
C ASP A 48 -4.61 2.43 -5.57
N THR A 49 -3.35 2.66 -5.17
CA THR A 49 -2.84 2.28 -3.85
C THR A 49 -3.44 3.19 -2.79
N THR A 50 -4.39 2.65 -2.03
CA THR A 50 -5.20 3.40 -1.06
C THR A 50 -5.35 2.60 0.23
N LEU A 51 -5.04 3.22 1.36
CA LEU A 51 -5.24 2.68 2.71
C LEU A 51 -6.19 3.59 3.49
N VAL A 52 -7.37 3.04 3.81
CA VAL A 52 -8.33 3.68 4.70
C VAL A 52 -8.44 2.86 5.98
N ALA A 53 -8.34 3.52 7.13
CA ALA A 53 -8.63 2.90 8.42
C ALA A 53 -9.49 3.85 9.25
N LYS A 54 -10.60 3.35 9.81
CA LYS A 54 -11.54 4.15 10.64
C LYS A 54 -11.92 5.47 9.95
N ASP A 55 -12.37 5.37 8.70
CA ASP A 55 -12.80 6.51 7.85
C ASP A 55 -11.72 7.58 7.58
N THR A 56 -10.45 7.25 7.84
CA THR A 56 -9.31 8.14 7.56
C THR A 56 -8.48 7.57 6.43
N LEU A 57 -8.24 8.37 5.40
CA LEU A 57 -7.25 8.08 4.36
C LEU A 57 -5.83 8.29 4.94
N TYR A 58 -5.05 7.21 5.05
CA TYR A 58 -3.74 7.23 5.71
C TYR A 58 -2.57 7.51 4.77
N ASN A 59 -2.79 7.39 3.47
CA ASN A 59 -1.76 7.55 2.45
C ASN A 59 -2.15 8.62 1.43
N ARG A 60 -1.26 8.94 0.49
CA ARG A 60 -1.43 9.98 -0.52
C ARG A 60 -1.49 9.38 -1.93
N PRO A 61 -2.65 8.83 -2.36
CA PRO A 61 -2.82 8.36 -3.72
C PRO A 61 -2.74 9.53 -4.71
N VAL A 62 -1.93 9.34 -5.75
CA VAL A 62 -1.77 10.27 -6.88
C VAL A 62 -1.67 9.51 -8.20
N ASP A 63 -2.36 10.01 -9.22
CA ASP A 63 -2.37 9.40 -10.55
C ASP A 63 -1.09 9.71 -11.35
N ASP A 64 -0.53 10.91 -11.17
CA ASP A 64 0.58 11.45 -11.94
C ASP A 64 1.70 12.00 -11.05
N TRP A 65 2.93 12.11 -11.59
CA TRP A 65 4.08 12.70 -10.89
C TRP A 65 3.84 14.16 -10.52
N GLY A 66 3.90 14.46 -9.22
CA GLY A 66 3.62 15.78 -8.65
C GLY A 66 2.14 16.19 -8.75
N GLY A 67 1.24 15.25 -9.05
CA GLY A 67 -0.19 15.49 -9.15
C GLY A 67 -0.85 15.79 -7.79
N PRO A 68 -2.09 16.31 -7.80
CA PRO A 68 -2.85 16.50 -6.57
C PRO A 68 -3.26 15.15 -5.97
N LEU A 69 -3.54 15.15 -4.65
CA LEU A 69 -4.16 14.02 -3.95
C LEU A 69 -5.46 13.64 -4.67
N ARG A 70 -5.58 12.36 -5.05
CA ARG A 70 -6.76 11.82 -5.70
C ARG A 70 -6.90 10.33 -5.42
N GLU A 71 -7.94 9.97 -4.67
CA GLU A 71 -8.37 8.58 -4.57
C GLU A 71 -8.99 8.14 -5.91
N ARG A 72 -8.50 7.02 -6.46
CA ARG A 72 -8.99 6.46 -7.72
C ARG A 72 -10.18 5.52 -7.45
N PRO A 73 -11.30 5.63 -8.17
CA PRO A 73 -12.39 4.66 -8.07
C PRO A 73 -11.91 3.26 -8.46
N MET A 74 -12.08 2.29 -7.56
CA MET A 74 -11.69 0.89 -7.74
C MET A 74 -12.91 -0.04 -7.62
N SER A 75 -12.88 -1.17 -8.31
CA SER A 75 -13.98 -2.15 -8.31
C SER A 75 -13.89 -3.17 -7.17
N ASN A 76 -12.73 -3.30 -6.53
CA ASN A 76 -12.47 -4.25 -5.45
C ASN A 76 -11.53 -3.67 -4.39
N ALA A 77 -11.51 -4.30 -3.22
CA ALA A 77 -10.63 -3.97 -2.10
C ALA A 77 -10.37 -5.21 -1.23
N VAL A 78 -9.27 -5.19 -0.48
CA VAL A 78 -9.06 -6.09 0.67
C VAL A 78 -9.50 -5.35 1.92
N VAL A 79 -10.41 -5.94 2.69
CA VAL A 79 -11.01 -5.31 3.87
C VAL A 79 -10.78 -6.20 5.09
N ILE A 80 -10.31 -5.60 6.18
CA ILE A 80 -10.27 -6.25 7.49
C ILE A 80 -11.61 -5.99 8.17
N VAL A 81 -12.31 -7.06 8.51
CA VAL A 81 -13.59 -7.02 9.24
C VAL A 81 -13.47 -7.77 10.55
N GLU A 82 -14.28 -7.38 11.53
CA GLU A 82 -14.39 -8.16 12.76
C GLU A 82 -14.98 -9.53 12.45
N LYS A 83 -14.46 -10.55 13.13
CA LYS A 83 -15.04 -11.89 13.05
C LYS A 83 -16.44 -11.86 13.68
N PRO A 84 -17.46 -12.44 13.05
CA PRO A 84 -18.80 -12.58 13.64
C PRO A 84 -18.77 -13.32 14.99
#